data_AF-A0A6G2D5R1-F1
#
_entry.id   AF-A0A6G2D5R1-F1
#
_cell.length_a   1.000
_cell.length_b   1.000
_cell.length_c   1.000
_cell.angle_alpha   90.00
_cell.angle_beta   90.00
_cell.angle_gamma   90.00
#
_symmetry.space_group_name_H-M   'P 1'
#
loop_
_entity.id
_entity.type
_entity.pdbx_description
1 polymer ?
#
loop_
_entity_poly.entity_id
_entity_poly.type
_entity_poly.pdbx_seq_one_letter_code
_entity_poly.pdbx_strand_id
1 'polypeptide(L)'
;MYQYLTYPRDGYDEGSLKKDLIYKLITIHSTEGSHLKKLKSYYLGEHAILEHTRRNVNAPNYKTVANHAKDIADTATGYFMGNPIKYNNTADGDIDELLTAFDGAEIDQVDAQNALNMAIYGRAYEYIYAKEGMTELDSTSIDPENTFMVYDDSIERKPLFAVYYYEVKDDTKDTTKHQAEVFTENLHYHMVLR
;
A
#
# COMPACT_ATOMS: atom_id res chain seq x y z
N MET A 1 -13.04 3.18 -9.75
CA MET A 1 -12.19 4.10 -10.53
C MET A 1 -11.13 4.57 -9.57
N TYR A 2 -9.86 4.32 -9.88
CA TYR A 2 -8.71 4.70 -9.04
C TYR A 2 -8.74 6.20 -8.77
N GLN A 3 -8.68 6.60 -7.49
CA GLN A 3 -8.67 8.02 -7.13
C GLN A 3 -7.24 8.55 -7.21
N TYR A 4 -6.97 9.42 -8.17
CA TYR A 4 -5.72 10.17 -8.22
C TYR A 4 -5.81 11.35 -7.26
N LEU A 5 -4.88 11.42 -6.32
CA LEU A 5 -4.68 12.61 -5.49
C LEU A 5 -3.67 13.50 -6.18
N THR A 6 -4.04 14.76 -6.38
CA THR A 6 -3.23 15.75 -7.08
C THR A 6 -2.97 16.98 -6.21
N TYR A 7 -1.80 17.58 -6.35
CA TYR A 7 -1.44 18.84 -5.72
C TYR A 7 -0.73 19.77 -6.73
N PRO A 8 -1.02 21.08 -6.77
CA PRO A 8 -0.42 21.97 -7.76
C PRO A 8 1.11 22.02 -7.64
N ARG A 9 1.82 21.86 -8.76
CA ARG A 9 3.29 21.88 -8.77
C ARG A 9 3.86 23.19 -8.22
N ASP A 10 3.27 24.33 -8.58
CA ASP A 10 3.72 25.66 -8.15
C ASP A 10 3.58 25.90 -6.63
N GLY A 11 2.70 25.15 -5.97
CA GLY A 11 2.50 25.23 -4.52
C GLY A 11 3.32 24.22 -3.73
N TYR A 12 4.03 23.32 -4.42
CA TYR A 12 4.79 22.24 -3.81
C TYR A 12 6.22 22.68 -3.51
N ASP A 13 6.58 22.56 -2.23
CA ASP A 13 7.95 22.72 -1.74
C ASP A 13 8.22 21.54 -0.81
N GLU A 14 9.16 20.67 -1.21
CA GLU A 14 9.50 19.49 -0.41
C GLU A 14 10.00 19.90 0.98
N GLY A 15 10.73 21.01 1.10
CA GLY A 15 11.29 21.52 2.35
C GLY A 15 10.25 22.09 3.31
N SER A 16 9.02 22.33 2.86
CA SER A 16 7.97 23.02 3.62
C SER A 16 6.59 22.33 3.53
N LEU A 17 6.57 21.00 3.63
CA LEU A 17 5.33 20.23 3.66
C LEU A 17 4.47 20.54 4.90
N LYS A 18 3.23 20.97 4.66
CA LYS A 18 2.28 21.37 5.72
C LYS A 18 1.50 20.16 6.25
N LYS A 19 1.48 19.97 7.56
CA LYS A 19 0.70 18.91 8.23
C LYS A 19 -0.79 18.94 7.87
N ASP A 20 -1.39 20.13 7.79
CA ASP A 20 -2.82 20.30 7.44
C ASP A 20 -3.13 19.79 6.02
N LEU A 21 -2.19 19.94 5.08
CA LEU A 21 -2.32 19.40 3.72
C LEU A 21 -2.33 17.87 3.76
N ILE A 22 -1.35 17.27 4.44
CA ILE A 22 -1.23 15.81 4.56
C ILE A 22 -2.46 15.21 5.23
N TYR A 23 -2.93 15.81 6.33
CA TYR A 23 -4.14 15.37 7.03
C TYR A 23 -5.38 15.43 6.13
N LYS A 24 -5.53 16.51 5.34
CA LYS A 24 -6.63 16.64 4.38
C LYS A 24 -6.58 15.55 3.31
N LEU A 25 -5.40 15.25 2.77
CA LEU A 25 -5.20 14.21 1.77
C LEU A 25 -5.50 12.81 2.34
N ILE A 26 -5.07 12.53 3.57
CA ILE A 26 -5.41 11.28 4.28
C ILE A 26 -6.92 11.15 4.46
N THR A 27 -7.60 12.23 4.85
CA THR A 27 -9.06 12.22 5.00
C THR A 27 -9.75 11.88 3.68
N ILE A 28 -9.28 12.43 2.55
CA ILE A 28 -9.78 12.07 1.22
C ILE A 28 -9.47 10.60 0.92
N HIS A 29 -8.22 10.16 1.11
CA HIS A 29 -7.82 8.77 0.86
C HIS A 29 -8.62 7.77 1.71
N SER A 30 -8.98 8.09 2.96
CA SER A 30 -9.77 7.21 3.83
C SER A 30 -11.11 6.78 3.21
N THR A 31 -11.67 7.61 2.33
CA THR A 31 -12.88 7.26 1.58
C THR A 31 -12.60 6.19 0.52
N GLU A 32 -11.46 6.27 -0.17
CA GLU A 32 -10.96 5.21 -1.07
C GLU A 32 -10.52 3.97 -0.28
N GLY A 33 -9.89 4.15 0.89
CA GLY A 33 -9.48 3.06 1.78
C GLY A 33 -10.65 2.17 2.19
N SER A 34 -11.86 2.73 2.34
CA SER A 34 -13.07 1.93 2.58
C SER A 34 -13.43 1.01 1.40
N HIS A 35 -13.18 1.46 0.16
CA HIS A 35 -13.32 0.61 -1.02
C HIS A 35 -12.25 -0.47 -1.07
N LEU A 36 -10.99 -0.14 -0.78
CA LEU A 36 -9.89 -1.11 -0.73
C LEU A 36 -10.13 -2.19 0.32
N LYS A 37 -10.59 -1.81 1.53
CA LYS A 37 -11.03 -2.74 2.58
C LYS A 37 -12.06 -3.73 2.06
N LYS A 38 -13.03 -3.27 1.28
CA LYS A 38 -14.02 -4.14 0.66
C LYS A 38 -13.38 -5.13 -0.32
N LEU A 39 -12.39 -4.72 -1.12
CA LEU A 39 -11.68 -5.62 -2.03
C LEU A 39 -10.94 -6.71 -1.26
N LYS A 40 -10.23 -6.35 -0.20
CA LYS A 40 -9.57 -7.30 0.71
C LYS A 40 -10.56 -8.23 1.39
N SER A 41 -11.67 -7.72 1.94
CA SER A 41 -12.72 -8.56 2.52
C SER A 41 -13.24 -9.58 1.51
N TYR A 42 -13.45 -9.20 0.24
CA TYR A 42 -13.82 -10.16 -0.79
C TYR A 42 -12.74 -11.23 -1.00
N TYR A 43 -11.46 -10.85 -1.08
CA TYR A 43 -10.36 -11.79 -1.13
C TYR A 43 -10.32 -12.74 0.10
N LEU A 44 -10.59 -12.23 1.30
CA LEU A 44 -10.65 -13.02 2.54
C LEU A 44 -11.91 -13.89 2.67
N GLY A 45 -12.88 -13.76 1.77
CA GLY A 45 -14.15 -14.51 1.81
C GLY A 45 -15.24 -13.83 2.64
N GLU A 46 -15.01 -12.62 3.10
CA GLU A 46 -15.97 -11.77 3.80
C GLU A 46 -16.89 -11.05 2.81
N HIS A 47 -17.74 -11.83 2.13
CA HIS A 47 -18.58 -11.33 1.05
C HIS A 47 -19.87 -10.72 1.59
N ALA A 48 -20.49 -9.82 0.82
CA ALA A 48 -21.72 -9.14 1.22
C ALA A 48 -22.89 -10.09 1.57
N ILE A 49 -22.87 -11.33 1.07
CA ILE A 49 -23.86 -12.36 1.41
C ILE A 49 -23.86 -12.70 2.92
N LEU A 50 -22.73 -12.52 3.61
CA LEU A 50 -22.63 -12.74 5.05
C LEU A 50 -23.47 -11.75 5.86
N GLU A 51 -23.72 -10.56 5.33
CA GLU A 51 -24.57 -9.53 5.95
C GLU A 51 -26.04 -9.61 5.49
N HIS A 52 -26.37 -10.51 4.56
CA HIS A 52 -27.72 -10.62 4.03
C HIS A 52 -28.72 -10.98 5.15
N THR A 53 -29.80 -10.23 5.26
CA THR A 53 -30.93 -10.50 6.16
C THR A 53 -32.20 -10.68 5.35
N ARG A 54 -33.05 -11.62 5.77
CA ARG A 54 -34.37 -11.84 5.14
C ARG A 54 -35.41 -10.95 5.79
N ARG A 55 -36.40 -10.52 5.01
CA ARG A 55 -37.57 -9.80 5.52
C ARG A 55 -38.35 -10.61 6.56
N ASN A 56 -38.44 -11.93 6.36
CA ASN A 56 -38.99 -12.84 7.35
C ASN A 56 -37.84 -13.46 8.15
N VAL A 57 -37.75 -13.11 9.43
CA VAL A 57 -36.71 -13.58 10.37
C VAL A 57 -36.79 -15.09 10.61
N ASN A 58 -37.97 -15.70 10.46
CA ASN A 58 -38.18 -17.13 10.67
C ASN A 58 -37.87 -17.99 9.42
N ALA A 59 -37.57 -17.37 8.28
CA ALA A 59 -37.22 -18.11 7.08
C ALA A 59 -35.72 -18.50 7.11
N PRO A 60 -35.35 -19.71 6.64
CA PRO A 60 -33.94 -20.10 6.53
C PRO A 60 -33.15 -19.11 5.70
N ASN A 61 -31.99 -18.66 6.18
CA ASN A 61 -31.17 -17.64 5.52
C ASN A 61 -29.74 -18.17 5.25
N TYR A 62 -29.59 -18.90 4.14
CA TYR A 62 -28.29 -19.44 3.71
C TYR A 62 -27.36 -18.31 3.22
N LYS A 63 -26.11 -18.35 3.67
CA LYS A 63 -25.08 -17.33 3.39
C LYS A 63 -23.82 -17.94 2.80
N THR A 64 -23.98 -18.84 1.83
CA THR A 64 -22.86 -19.55 1.20
C THR A 64 -21.94 -18.57 0.47
N VAL A 65 -20.65 -18.65 0.75
CA VAL A 65 -19.61 -17.86 0.08
C VAL A 65 -18.93 -18.73 -0.98
N ALA A 66 -18.86 -18.23 -2.21
CA ALA A 66 -18.01 -18.78 -3.26
C ALA A 66 -16.86 -17.80 -3.51
N ASN A 67 -15.68 -18.08 -2.95
CA ASN A 67 -14.58 -17.13 -2.91
C ASN A 67 -13.76 -17.09 -4.22
N HIS A 68 -14.40 -16.68 -5.32
CA HIS A 68 -13.72 -16.49 -6.60
C HIS A 68 -12.66 -15.39 -6.56
N ALA A 69 -12.80 -14.40 -5.66
CA ALA A 69 -11.81 -13.34 -5.52
C ALA A 69 -10.43 -13.90 -5.11
N LYS A 70 -10.42 -14.81 -4.12
CA LYS A 70 -9.19 -15.50 -3.71
C LYS A 70 -8.63 -16.37 -4.82
N ASP A 71 -9.47 -17.20 -5.42
CA ASP A 71 -9.06 -18.12 -6.48
C ASP A 71 -8.39 -17.38 -7.66
N ILE A 72 -8.99 -16.28 -8.11
CA ILE A 72 -8.45 -15.45 -9.18
C ILE A 72 -7.13 -14.78 -8.75
N ALA A 73 -7.10 -14.16 -7.57
CA ALA A 73 -5.92 -13.43 -7.11
C ALA A 73 -4.73 -14.36 -6.85
N ASP A 74 -4.95 -15.48 -6.17
CA ASP A 74 -3.92 -16.49 -5.90
C ASP A 74 -3.42 -17.12 -7.20
N THR A 75 -4.32 -17.46 -8.13
CA THR A 75 -3.94 -18.06 -9.42
C THR A 75 -3.13 -17.09 -10.28
N ALA A 76 -3.59 -15.84 -10.40
CA ALA A 76 -2.89 -14.81 -11.17
C ALA A 76 -1.50 -14.52 -10.59
N THR A 77 -1.42 -14.37 -9.26
CA THR A 77 -0.16 -14.12 -8.55
C THR A 77 0.78 -15.30 -8.64
N GLY A 78 0.30 -16.52 -8.38
CA GLY A 78 1.11 -17.73 -8.41
C GLY A 78 1.60 -18.08 -9.82
N TYR A 79 0.85 -17.74 -10.86
CA TYR A 79 1.33 -17.88 -12.25
C TYR A 79 2.38 -16.83 -12.60
N PHE A 80 2.16 -15.57 -12.21
CA PHE A 80 3.06 -14.46 -12.52
C PHE A 80 4.39 -14.56 -11.74
N MET A 81 4.31 -14.82 -10.43
CA MET A 81 5.43 -14.90 -9.49
C MET A 81 5.85 -16.34 -9.17
N GLY A 82 5.39 -17.32 -9.95
CA GLY A 82 5.72 -18.74 -9.73
C GLY A 82 7.21 -19.05 -9.88
N ASN A 83 7.96 -18.18 -10.55
CA ASN A 83 9.41 -18.15 -10.52
C ASN A 83 9.87 -16.73 -10.14
N PRO A 84 10.87 -16.58 -9.26
CA PRO A 84 11.47 -15.28 -8.97
C PRO A 84 12.00 -14.58 -10.22
N ILE A 85 11.99 -13.25 -10.20
CA ILE A 85 12.54 -12.42 -11.27
C ILE A 85 14.05 -12.65 -11.35
N LYS A 86 14.56 -12.87 -12.57
CA LYS A 86 15.99 -13.06 -12.81
C LYS A 86 16.61 -11.79 -13.37
N TYR A 87 17.63 -11.29 -12.70
CA TYR A 87 18.41 -10.13 -13.13
C TYR A 87 19.63 -10.62 -13.91
N ASN A 88 19.69 -10.27 -15.21
CA ASN A 88 20.85 -10.56 -16.04
C ASN A 88 21.65 -9.27 -16.23
N ASN A 89 22.96 -9.34 -16.05
CA ASN A 89 23.84 -8.23 -16.31
C ASN A 89 24.16 -8.12 -17.80
N THR A 90 23.78 -7.01 -18.43
CA THR A 90 24.02 -6.75 -19.86
C THR A 90 25.13 -5.73 -20.11
N ALA A 91 25.80 -5.24 -19.06
CA ALA A 91 26.86 -4.25 -19.13
C ALA A 91 28.17 -4.80 -18.54
N ASP A 92 29.28 -4.07 -18.75
CA ASP A 92 30.60 -4.41 -18.19
C ASP A 92 30.72 -4.12 -16.67
N GLY A 93 29.66 -3.64 -16.02
CA GLY A 93 29.62 -3.40 -14.57
C GLY A 93 29.44 -4.69 -13.79
N ASP A 94 29.62 -4.65 -12.46
CA ASP A 94 29.29 -5.77 -11.57
C ASP A 94 27.97 -5.46 -10.85
N ILE A 95 27.07 -6.46 -10.78
CA ILE A 95 25.78 -6.34 -10.07
C ILE A 95 25.71 -7.24 -8.83
N ASP A 96 26.77 -7.99 -8.51
CA ASP A 96 26.76 -8.97 -7.42
C ASP A 96 26.48 -8.32 -6.06
N GLU A 97 26.96 -7.09 -5.82
CA GLU A 97 26.63 -6.33 -4.62
C GLU A 97 25.13 -6.00 -4.52
N LEU A 98 24.49 -5.66 -5.65
CA LEU A 98 23.05 -5.40 -5.70
C LEU A 98 22.25 -6.68 -5.47
N LEU A 99 22.66 -7.79 -6.09
CA LEU A 99 22.01 -9.09 -5.89
C LEU A 99 22.12 -9.56 -4.43
N THR A 100 23.28 -9.34 -3.81
CA THR A 100 23.48 -9.64 -2.38
C THR A 100 22.56 -8.78 -1.51
N ALA A 101 22.38 -7.50 -1.85
CA ALA A 101 21.45 -6.62 -1.15
C ALA A 101 19.99 -7.07 -1.34
N PHE A 102 19.61 -7.51 -2.54
CA PHE A 102 18.25 -8.01 -2.82
C PHE A 102 17.96 -9.30 -2.07
N ASP A 103 18.92 -10.22 -2.00
CA ASP A 103 18.81 -11.44 -1.20
C ASP A 103 18.68 -11.11 0.30
N GLY A 104 19.46 -10.14 0.79
CA GLY A 104 19.42 -9.68 2.18
C GLY A 104 18.15 -8.92 2.59
N ALA A 105 17.38 -8.45 1.60
CA ALA A 105 16.09 -7.77 1.76
C ALA A 105 14.90 -8.66 1.33
N GLU A 106 15.13 -9.94 1.00
CA GLU A 106 14.10 -10.89 0.57
C GLU A 106 13.17 -10.33 -0.54
N ILE A 107 13.77 -9.69 -1.56
CA ILE A 107 13.02 -8.97 -2.61
C ILE A 107 12.04 -9.87 -3.37
N ASP A 108 12.33 -11.15 -3.53
CA ASP A 108 11.42 -12.11 -4.16
C ASP A 108 10.11 -12.27 -3.37
N GLN A 109 10.19 -12.25 -2.03
CA GLN A 109 9.02 -12.24 -1.16
C GLN A 109 8.25 -10.91 -1.25
N VAL A 110 8.97 -9.78 -1.30
CA VAL A 110 8.38 -8.45 -1.45
C VAL A 110 7.63 -8.34 -2.79
N ASP A 111 8.24 -8.81 -3.87
CA ASP A 111 7.64 -8.86 -5.21
C ASP A 111 6.39 -9.74 -5.24
N ALA A 112 6.42 -10.91 -4.60
CA ALA A 112 5.26 -11.79 -4.50
C ALA A 112 4.10 -11.12 -3.74
N GLN A 113 4.41 -10.43 -2.65
CA GLN A 113 3.42 -9.68 -1.87
C GLN A 113 2.86 -8.49 -2.65
N ASN A 114 3.71 -7.76 -3.39
CA ASN A 114 3.31 -6.68 -4.27
C ASN A 114 2.40 -7.18 -5.39
N ALA A 115 2.73 -8.33 -6.01
CA ALA A 115 1.90 -8.95 -7.03
C ALA A 115 0.51 -9.34 -6.49
N LEU A 116 0.45 -9.90 -5.29
CA LEU A 116 -0.82 -10.20 -4.63
C LEU A 116 -1.62 -8.93 -4.33
N ASN A 117 -0.96 -7.89 -3.82
CA ASN A 117 -1.59 -6.59 -3.59
C ASN A 117 -2.13 -5.99 -4.89
N MET A 118 -1.38 -6.07 -6.00
CA MET A 118 -1.87 -5.67 -7.32
C MET A 118 -3.10 -6.47 -7.76
N ALA A 119 -3.13 -7.78 -7.51
CA ALA A 119 -4.28 -8.63 -7.85
C ALA A 119 -5.54 -8.31 -7.02
N ILE A 120 -5.38 -7.93 -5.74
CA ILE A 120 -6.48 -7.60 -4.83
C ILE A 120 -6.97 -6.16 -5.03
N TYR A 121 -6.05 -5.19 -5.02
CA TYR A 121 -6.36 -3.76 -4.95
C TYR A 121 -6.23 -3.05 -6.29
N GLY A 122 -5.58 -3.67 -7.28
CA GLY A 122 -5.17 -2.99 -8.52
C GLY A 122 -3.95 -2.07 -8.35
N ARG A 123 -3.33 -2.06 -7.16
CA ARG A 123 -2.13 -1.29 -6.83
C ARG A 123 -1.35 -1.94 -5.69
N ALA A 124 -0.05 -1.69 -5.63
CA ALA A 124 0.84 -2.06 -4.54
C ALA A 124 1.84 -0.94 -4.29
N TYR A 125 2.39 -0.90 -3.09
CA TYR A 125 3.43 0.05 -2.70
C TYR A 125 4.52 -0.69 -1.95
N GLU A 126 5.74 -0.26 -2.19
CA GLU A 126 6.94 -0.81 -1.59
C GLU A 126 7.68 0.31 -0.88
N TYR A 127 8.13 0.02 0.34
CA TYR A 127 8.89 0.95 1.15
C TYR A 127 10.32 0.43 1.33
N ILE A 128 11.27 1.17 0.76
CA ILE A 128 12.70 0.92 0.89
C ILE A 128 13.24 1.79 2.03
N TYR A 129 13.92 1.18 2.99
CA TYR A 129 14.38 1.86 4.20
C TYR A 129 15.74 1.31 4.68
N ALA A 130 16.46 2.09 5.49
CA ALA A 130 17.64 1.58 6.18
C ALA A 130 17.22 0.84 7.45
N LYS A 131 17.74 -0.37 7.67
CA LYS A 131 17.47 -1.15 8.89
C LYS A 131 17.86 -0.35 10.14
N GLU A 132 17.09 -0.49 11.21
CA GLU A 132 17.32 0.27 12.43
C GLU A 132 18.73 0.04 12.98
N GLY A 133 19.50 1.13 13.14
CA GLY A 133 20.88 1.07 13.65
C GLY A 133 21.91 0.47 12.69
N MET A 134 21.53 0.21 11.43
CA MET A 134 22.39 -0.36 10.40
C MET A 134 22.41 0.53 9.15
N THR A 135 23.39 0.31 8.28
CA THR A 135 23.48 1.00 6.97
C THR A 135 22.93 0.16 5.83
N GLU A 136 22.47 -1.06 6.13
CA GLU A 136 21.88 -1.97 5.15
C GLU A 136 20.47 -1.49 4.78
N LEU A 137 20.20 -1.47 3.48
CA LEU A 137 18.87 -1.22 2.96
C LEU A 137 18.03 -2.49 3.04
N ASP A 138 16.75 -2.29 3.25
CA ASP A 138 15.73 -3.32 3.29
C ASP A 138 14.48 -2.83 2.57
N SER A 139 13.57 -3.75 2.25
CA SER A 139 12.33 -3.44 1.57
C SER A 139 11.14 -4.17 2.17
N THR A 140 9.98 -3.54 2.13
CA THR A 140 8.74 -4.17 2.55
C THR A 140 7.55 -3.67 1.75
N SER A 141 6.59 -4.57 1.48
CA SER A 141 5.31 -4.19 0.90
C SER A 141 4.43 -3.55 1.98
N ILE A 142 3.89 -2.37 1.69
CA ILE A 142 3.03 -1.63 2.63
C ILE A 142 1.57 -1.61 2.17
N ASP A 143 0.64 -1.57 3.14
CA ASP A 143 -0.78 -1.76 2.86
C ASP A 143 -1.34 -0.60 2.01
N PRO A 144 -1.91 -0.87 0.82
CA PRO A 144 -2.58 0.13 0.00
C PRO A 144 -3.78 0.81 0.67
N GLU A 145 -4.40 0.19 1.68
CA GLU A 145 -5.48 0.80 2.47
C GLU A 145 -5.04 2.06 3.21
N ASN A 146 -3.73 2.16 3.46
CA ASN A 146 -3.08 3.16 4.30
C ASN A 146 -1.97 3.91 3.57
N THR A 147 -1.86 3.71 2.25
CA THR A 147 -0.78 4.27 1.44
C THR A 147 -1.32 4.86 0.16
N PHE A 148 -0.83 6.05 -0.21
CA PHE A 148 -1.15 6.67 -1.49
C PHE A 148 -0.03 7.56 -2.01
N MET A 149 -0.03 7.77 -3.32
CA MET A 149 0.83 8.75 -4.00
C MET A 149 0.04 10.00 -4.35
N VAL A 150 0.72 11.14 -4.28
CA VAL A 150 0.24 12.45 -4.73
C VAL A 150 1.02 12.85 -5.96
N TYR A 151 0.31 13.23 -7.00
CA TYR A 151 0.88 13.65 -8.28
C TYR A 151 0.69 15.14 -8.49
N ASP A 152 1.46 15.72 -9.40
CA ASP A 152 1.21 17.07 -9.85
C ASP A 152 0.02 17.19 -10.81
N ASP A 153 -0.35 18.43 -11.12
CA ASP A 153 -1.42 18.80 -12.03
C ASP A 153 -0.99 18.84 -13.51
N SER A 154 0.20 18.34 -13.84
CA SER A 154 0.65 18.24 -15.22
C SER A 154 -0.05 17.11 -15.98
N ILE A 155 -0.02 17.17 -17.32
CA ILE A 155 -0.54 16.09 -18.18
C ILE A 155 0.18 14.77 -17.89
N GLU A 156 1.48 14.84 -17.58
CA GLU A 156 2.32 13.67 -17.27
C GLU A 156 2.05 13.11 -15.86
N ARG A 157 1.39 13.88 -14.98
CA ARG A 157 1.11 13.52 -13.58
C ARG A 157 2.35 12.99 -12.88
N LYS A 158 3.36 13.84 -12.72
CA LYS A 158 4.60 13.41 -12.07
C LYS A 158 4.35 13.19 -10.56
N PRO A 159 4.88 12.11 -9.97
CA PRO A 159 4.86 11.94 -8.52
C PRO A 159 5.48 13.15 -7.82
N LEU A 160 4.81 13.66 -6.79
CA LEU A 160 5.36 14.68 -5.88
C LEU A 160 5.83 14.03 -4.58
N PHE A 161 4.96 13.23 -3.96
CA PHE A 161 5.28 12.52 -2.73
C PHE A 161 4.34 11.34 -2.50
N ALA A 162 4.76 10.39 -1.68
CA ALA A 162 3.94 9.30 -1.16
C ALA A 162 3.63 9.53 0.33
N VAL A 163 2.50 9.02 0.79
CA VAL A 163 2.09 9.06 2.20
C VAL A 163 1.73 7.66 2.63
N TYR A 164 2.38 7.18 3.70
CA TYR A 164 1.99 5.98 4.44
C TYR A 164 1.53 6.42 5.83
N TYR A 165 0.30 6.11 6.21
CA TYR A 165 -0.26 6.57 7.49
C TYR A 165 -0.85 5.42 8.30
N TYR A 166 -0.70 5.49 9.62
CA TYR A 166 -1.16 4.44 10.52
C TYR A 166 -1.56 5.01 11.88
N GLU A 167 -2.33 4.22 12.60
CA GLU A 167 -2.75 4.53 13.96
C GLU A 167 -1.78 3.88 14.95
N VAL A 168 -1.30 4.68 15.90
CA VAL A 168 -0.49 4.18 17.02
C VAL A 168 -1.33 4.26 18.28
N LYS A 169 -1.66 3.09 18.82
CA LYS A 169 -2.37 2.94 20.07
C LYS A 169 -1.39 2.91 21.24
N ASP A 170 -1.64 3.74 22.25
CA ASP A 170 -0.97 3.68 23.55
C ASP A 170 -1.95 3.12 24.59
N ASP A 171 -1.88 1.80 24.81
CA ASP A 171 -2.74 1.10 25.77
C ASP A 171 -2.52 1.57 27.21
N THR A 172 -1.38 2.18 27.54
CA THR A 172 -1.12 2.70 28.89
C THR A 172 -1.86 4.01 29.19
N LYS A 173 -2.22 4.75 28.14
CA LYS A 173 -2.93 6.04 28.24
C LYS A 173 -4.33 6.01 27.66
N ASP A 174 -4.75 4.89 27.08
CA ASP A 174 -5.99 4.74 26.30
C ASP A 174 -6.13 5.83 25.21
N THR A 175 -5.01 6.15 24.57
CA THR A 175 -4.96 7.17 23.51
C THR A 175 -4.53 6.57 22.18
N THR A 176 -5.18 6.99 21.10
CA THR A 176 -4.77 6.67 19.73
C THR A 176 -4.23 7.93 19.07
N LYS A 177 -3.07 7.83 18.42
CA LYS A 177 -2.47 8.91 17.63
C LYS A 177 -2.41 8.51 16.17
N HIS A 178 -2.66 9.46 15.28
CA HIS A 178 -2.44 9.27 13.86
C HIS A 178 -1.04 9.71 13.49
N GLN A 179 -0.31 8.87 12.77
CA GLN A 179 1.03 9.15 12.27
C GLN A 179 1.04 9.00 10.76
N ALA A 180 1.92 9.75 10.09
CA ALA A 180 2.16 9.63 8.67
C ALA A 180 3.64 9.77 8.36
N GLU A 181 4.15 8.83 7.57
CA GLU A 181 5.42 8.93 6.87
C GLU A 181 5.16 9.54 5.49
N VAL A 182 5.86 10.62 5.16
CA VAL A 182 5.76 11.30 3.88
C VAL A 182 7.10 11.25 3.17
N PHE A 183 7.10 10.69 1.96
CA PHE A 183 8.29 10.45 1.16
C PHE A 183 8.26 11.36 -0.06
N THR A 184 9.21 12.30 -0.15
CA THR A 184 9.44 13.12 -1.35
C THR A 184 10.58 12.53 -2.18
N GLU A 185 10.97 13.22 -3.25
CA GLU A 185 12.13 12.83 -4.06
C GLU A 185 13.41 12.70 -3.21
N ASN A 186 13.65 13.64 -2.28
CA ASN A 186 14.90 13.69 -1.52
C ASN A 186 14.74 13.54 -0.01
N LEU A 187 13.52 13.69 0.53
CA LEU A 187 13.28 13.86 1.95
C LEU A 187 12.23 12.87 2.47
N HIS A 188 12.44 12.43 3.70
CA HIS A 188 11.51 11.62 4.46
C HIS A 188 11.07 12.38 5.71
N TYR A 189 9.75 12.53 5.88
CA TYR A 189 9.14 13.23 6.99
C TYR A 189 8.29 12.28 7.83
N HIS A 190 8.61 12.21 9.13
CA HIS A 190 7.71 11.65 10.13
C HIS A 190 6.78 12.73 10.71
N MET A 191 5.47 12.56 10.55
CA MET A 191 4.46 13.52 11.01
C MET A 191 3.48 12.90 12.00
N VAL A 192 3.47 13.42 13.23
CA VAL A 192 2.36 13.18 14.17
C VAL A 192 1.21 14.14 13.82
N LEU A 193 0.07 13.56 13.46
CA LEU A 193 -1.19 14.23 13.12
C LEU A 193 -2.06 14.35 14.37
N ARG A 194 -2.83 15.45 14.47
CA ARG A 194 -3.70 15.75 15.61
C ARG A 194 -5.05 15.07 15.49
#